data_AF-A0A526S4V4-F1
#
_entry.id   AF-A0A526S4V4-F1
#
_cell.length_a   1.000
_cell.length_b   1.000
_cell.length_c   1.000
_cell.angle_alpha   90.00
_cell.angle_beta   90.00
_cell.angle_gamma   90.00
#
_symmetry.space_group_name_H-M   'P 1'
#
loop_
_entity.id
_entity.type
_entity.pdbx_description
1 polymer ?
#
loop_
_entity_poly.entity_id
_entity_poly.type
_entity_poly.pdbx_seq_one_letter_code
_entity_poly.pdbx_strand_id
1 'polypeptide(L)'
;MSEFIIVPGIGGSGEAHWQTRWQRANPAMRRFSPADWDMPDLDDWITALETAVAKAEAPPVLIAHSLGCLLVAHWQQVSRRAVAGAFLVAVPDPASEAFPA
;
A
#
# COMPACT_ATOMS: atom_id res chain seq x y z
N MET A 1 -15.20 -13.73 1.47
CA MET A 1 -14.45 -13.44 0.21
C MET A 1 -13.16 -12.74 0.60
N SER A 2 -12.07 -12.96 -0.14
CA SER A 2 -10.79 -12.27 0.14
C SER A 2 -10.90 -10.79 -0.21
N GLU A 3 -10.46 -9.93 0.70
CA GLU A 3 -10.38 -8.48 0.48
C GLU A 3 -8.94 -8.07 0.14
N PHE A 4 -8.80 -7.02 -0.65
CA PHE A 4 -7.51 -6.58 -1.15
C PHE A 4 -7.32 -5.09 -0.90
N ILE A 5 -6.16 -4.72 -0.37
CA ILE A 5 -5.78 -3.31 -0.19
C ILE A 5 -4.59 -3.02 -1.09
N ILE A 6 -4.81 -2.15 -2.07
CA ILE A 6 -3.81 -1.62 -2.97
C ILE A 6 -3.02 -0.54 -2.23
N VAL A 7 -1.70 -0.70 -2.22
CA VAL A 7 -0.73 0.20 -1.60
C VAL A 7 0.25 0.70 -2.67
N PRO A 8 -0.06 1.81 -3.35
CA PRO A 8 0.88 2.40 -4.31
C PRO A 8 2.15 2.93 -3.66
N GLY A 9 3.15 3.26 -4.49
CA GLY A 9 4.34 4.00 -4.08
C GLY A 9 4.16 5.52 -4.21
N ILE A 10 5.28 6.24 -4.20
CA ILE A 10 5.33 7.69 -4.45
C ILE A 10 4.66 8.05 -5.78
N GLY A 11 3.90 9.15 -5.79
CA GLY A 11 3.05 9.57 -6.91
C GLY A 11 1.82 8.71 -7.14
N GLY A 12 1.57 7.73 -6.25
CA GLY A 12 0.41 6.88 -6.31
C GLY A 12 0.46 5.89 -7.47
N SER A 13 -0.73 5.57 -7.99
CA SER A 13 -0.93 4.70 -9.13
C SER A 13 -1.86 5.39 -10.10
N GLY A 14 -1.30 6.04 -11.12
CA GLY A 14 -2.06 6.73 -12.16
C GLY A 14 -2.98 5.80 -12.98
N GLU A 15 -3.75 6.35 -13.91
CA GLU A 15 -4.81 5.62 -14.61
C GLU A 15 -4.31 4.40 -15.40
N ALA A 16 -3.14 4.53 -16.03
CA ALA A 16 -2.55 3.47 -16.83
C ALA A 16 -1.84 2.40 -15.98
N HIS A 17 -1.61 2.65 -14.69
CA HIS A 17 -0.88 1.75 -13.81
C HIS A 17 -1.67 0.45 -13.56
N TRP A 18 -0.97 -0.68 -13.46
CA TRP A 18 -1.60 -2.00 -13.33
C TRP A 18 -2.45 -2.10 -12.06
N GLN A 19 -2.04 -1.49 -10.94
CA GLN A 19 -2.84 -1.44 -9.71
C GLN A 19 -4.20 -0.78 -9.97
N THR A 20 -4.25 0.31 -10.75
CA THR A 20 -5.51 1.00 -11.09
C THR A 20 -6.38 0.16 -12.02
N ARG A 21 -5.78 -0.53 -12.99
CA ARG A 21 -6.51 -1.44 -13.87
C ARG A 21 -7.12 -2.61 -13.09
N TRP A 22 -6.37 -3.19 -12.15
CA TRP A 22 -6.88 -4.26 -11.28
C TRP A 22 -7.99 -3.78 -10.37
N GLN A 23 -7.84 -2.59 -9.77
CA GLN A 23 -8.89 -1.96 -8.95
C GLN A 23 -10.20 -1.78 -9.72
N ARG A 24 -10.12 -1.33 -10.98
CA ARG A 24 -11.29 -1.17 -11.85
C ARG A 24 -11.94 -2.51 -12.22
N ALA A 25 -11.14 -3.58 -12.34
CA ALA A 25 -11.62 -4.90 -12.73
C ALA A 25 -12.19 -5.73 -11.56
N ASN A 26 -11.84 -5.41 -10.30
CA ASN A 26 -12.26 -6.16 -9.12
C ASN A 26 -12.81 -5.24 -8.02
N PRO A 27 -14.14 -5.21 -7.79
CA PRO A 27 -14.77 -4.39 -6.75
C PRO A 27 -14.32 -4.69 -5.31
N ALA A 28 -13.72 -5.87 -5.05
CA ALA A 28 -13.17 -6.21 -3.74
C ALA A 28 -11.82 -5.52 -3.44
N MET A 29 -11.22 -4.85 -4.43
CA MET A 29 -9.98 -4.10 -4.27
C MET A 29 -10.27 -2.66 -3.85
N ARG A 30 -9.75 -2.29 -2.69
CA ARG A 30 -9.74 -0.91 -2.21
C ARG A 30 -8.32 -0.37 -2.20
N ARG A 31 -8.16 0.94 -2.24
CA ARG A 31 -6.85 1.61 -2.16
C ARG A 31 -6.76 2.36 -0.84
N PHE A 32 -5.62 2.29 -0.17
CA PHE A 32 -5.36 3.15 0.98
C PHE A 32 -5.27 4.61 0.53
N SER A 33 -5.60 5.57 1.40
CA SER A 33 -5.66 6.99 1.04
C SER A 33 -4.91 7.82 2.09
N PRO A 34 -3.62 8.11 1.88
CA PRO A 34 -2.90 9.11 2.65
C PRO A 34 -3.36 10.52 2.30
N ALA A 35 -2.83 11.52 3.00
CA ALA A 35 -3.07 12.94 2.72
C ALA A 35 -2.47 13.37 1.38
N ASP A 36 -1.27 12.87 1.06
CA ASP A 36 -0.55 13.19 -0.18
C ASP A 36 0.27 11.98 -0.66
N TRP A 37 0.16 11.65 -1.94
CA TRP A 37 0.97 10.59 -2.57
C TRP A 37 2.29 11.11 -3.15
N ASP A 38 2.35 12.39 -3.52
CA ASP A 38 3.51 13.05 -4.11
C ASP A 38 4.51 13.51 -3.04
N MET A 39 4.04 13.75 -1.81
CA MET A 39 4.88 14.02 -0.64
C MET A 39 4.68 12.93 0.44
N PRO A 40 5.40 11.80 0.35
CA PRO A 40 5.25 10.72 1.32
C PRO A 40 5.66 11.16 2.73
N ASP A 41 4.73 11.03 3.67
CA ASP A 41 4.97 11.16 5.11
C ASP A 41 4.70 9.81 5.78
N LEU A 42 5.68 9.30 6.53
CA LEU A 42 5.61 7.93 7.05
C LEU A 42 4.47 7.75 8.06
N ASP A 43 4.27 8.71 8.95
CA ASP A 43 3.25 8.61 10.01
C ASP A 43 1.83 8.72 9.42
N ASP A 44 1.64 9.61 8.46
CA ASP A 44 0.39 9.71 7.69
C ASP A 44 0.11 8.41 6.93
N TRP A 45 1.10 7.88 6.21
CA TRP A 45 0.92 6.67 5.41
C TRP A 45 0.66 5.43 6.28
N ILE A 46 1.33 5.31 7.44
CA ILE A 46 1.05 4.27 8.44
C ILE A 46 -0.40 4.40 8.92
N THR A 47 -0.84 5.61 9.26
CA THR A 47 -2.21 5.88 9.73
C THR A 47 -3.25 5.56 8.67
N ALA A 48 -2.98 5.92 7.41
CA ALA A 48 -3.85 5.63 6.28
C ALA A 48 -3.95 4.13 6.00
N LEU A 49 -2.84 3.39 6.08
CA LEU A 49 -2.84 1.94 5.90
C LEU A 49 -3.56 1.23 7.06
N GLU A 50 -3.30 1.63 8.31
CA GLU A 50 -4.02 1.12 9.49
C GLU A 50 -5.53 1.33 9.34
N THR A 51 -5.95 2.52 8.92
CA THR A 51 -7.36 2.84 8.68
C THR A 51 -7.96 1.97 7.57
N ALA A 52 -7.22 1.73 6.49
CA ALA A 52 -7.70 0.88 5.40
C ALA A 52 -7.86 -0.58 5.83
N VAL A 53 -6.89 -1.11 6.59
CA VAL A 53 -6.92 -2.48 7.12
C VAL A 53 -8.02 -2.63 8.18
N ALA A 54 -8.21 -1.65 9.05
CA ALA A 54 -9.25 -1.67 10.08
C ALA A 54 -10.68 -1.67 9.52
N LYS A 55 -10.87 -1.17 8.28
CA LYS A 55 -12.16 -1.18 7.57
C LYS A 55 -12.44 -2.50 6.83
N ALA A 56 -11.49 -3.42 6.76
CA ALA A 56 -11.71 -4.73 6.18
C ALA A 56 -12.52 -5.61 7.14
N GLU A 57 -13.48 -6.36 6.60
CA GLU A 57 -14.30 -7.32 7.32
C GLU A 57 -13.51 -8.62 7.63
N ALA A 58 -12.46 -8.90 6.86
CA ALA A 58 -11.53 -10.01 7.08
C ALA A 58 -10.07 -9.57 6.84
N PRO A 59 -9.07 -10.31 7.36
CA PRO A 59 -7.66 -10.01 7.11
C PRO A 59 -7.38 -9.86 5.60
N PRO A 60 -7.03 -8.65 5.11
CA PRO A 60 -6.88 -8.42 3.68
C PRO A 60 -5.52 -8.90 3.16
N VAL A 61 -5.40 -9.06 1.85
CA VAL A 61 -4.10 -9.16 1.18
C VAL A 61 -3.65 -7.76 0.77
N LEU A 62 -2.44 -7.37 1.16
CA LEU A 62 -1.84 -6.10 0.77
C LEU A 62 -1.15 -6.24 -0.59
N ILE A 63 -1.49 -5.37 -1.55
CA ILE A 63 -0.93 -5.36 -2.90
C ILE A 63 -0.07 -4.11 -3.06
N ALA A 64 1.22 -4.23 -2.74
CA ALA A 64 2.14 -3.11 -2.63
C ALA A 64 3.05 -2.96 -3.85
N HIS A 65 3.36 -1.71 -4.21
CA HIS A 65 4.28 -1.38 -5.29
C HIS A 65 5.30 -0.33 -4.85
N SER A 66 6.57 -0.50 -5.24
CA SER A 66 7.64 0.48 -5.00
C SER A 66 7.70 0.90 -3.52
N LEU A 67 7.70 2.20 -3.22
CA LEU A 67 7.74 2.76 -1.85
C LEU A 67 6.66 2.17 -0.92
N GLY A 68 5.49 1.80 -1.47
CA GLY A 68 4.43 1.14 -0.71
C GLY A 68 4.84 -0.20 -0.11
N CYS A 69 5.85 -0.88 -0.68
CA CYS A 69 6.39 -2.12 -0.11
C CYS A 69 7.11 -1.86 1.22
N LEU A 70 7.89 -0.77 1.29
CA LEU A 70 8.57 -0.36 2.51
C LEU A 70 7.55 0.09 3.57
N LEU A 71 6.49 0.80 3.15
CA LEU A 71 5.39 1.14 4.04
C LEU A 71 4.81 -0.10 4.73
N VAL A 72 4.56 -1.19 3.99
CA VAL A 72 4.03 -2.43 4.57
C VAL A 72 4.95 -2.98 5.66
N ALA A 73 6.26 -2.97 5.42
CA ALA A 73 7.25 -3.43 6.40
C ALA A 73 7.25 -2.55 7.66
N HIS A 74 7.24 -1.22 7.50
CA HIS A 74 7.21 -0.28 8.62
C HIS A 74 5.89 -0.36 9.41
N TRP A 75 4.74 -0.40 8.73
CA TRP A 75 3.43 -0.51 9.36
C TRP A 75 3.30 -1.78 10.20
N GLN A 76 3.83 -2.92 9.74
CA GLN A 76 3.75 -4.19 10.48
C GLN A 76 4.58 -4.20 11.77
N GLN A 77 5.57 -3.30 11.92
CA GLN A 77 6.31 -3.16 13.19
C GLN A 77 5.48 -2.48 14.29
N VAL A 78 4.49 -1.67 13.91
CA VAL A 78 3.70 -0.86 14.85
C VAL A 78 2.24 -1.33 14.97
N SER A 79 1.71 -1.98 13.94
CA SER A 79 0.34 -2.51 13.94
C SER A 79 0.28 -3.94 14.48
N ARG A 80 -0.84 -4.27 15.12
CA ARG A 80 -1.20 -5.64 15.53
C ARG A 80 -2.29 -6.25 14.65
N ARG A 81 -2.71 -5.55 13.59
CA ARG A 81 -3.77 -6.03 12.69
C ARG A 81 -3.28 -7.23 11.89
N ALA A 82 -4.16 -8.22 11.76
CA ALA A 82 -3.90 -9.37 10.92
C ALA A 82 -4.09 -9.00 9.44
N VAL A 83 -3.21 -9.54 8.60
CA VAL A 83 -3.35 -9.55 7.14
C VAL A 83 -3.23 -11.00 6.67
N ALA A 84 -3.90 -11.35 5.58
CA ALA A 84 -3.77 -12.69 4.99
C ALA A 84 -2.41 -12.88 4.29
N GLY A 85 -1.76 -11.79 3.91
CA GLY A 85 -0.43 -11.78 3.28
C GLY A 85 -0.15 -10.45 2.58
N ALA A 86 1.04 -10.35 1.99
CA ALA A 86 1.46 -9.21 1.18
C ALA A 86 2.07 -9.67 -0.14
N PHE A 87 1.67 -9.00 -1.23
CA PHE A 87 2.24 -9.13 -2.56
C PHE A 87 3.06 -7.88 -2.86
N LEU A 88 4.38 -8.01 -2.91
CA LEU A 88 5.33 -6.91 -3.01
C LEU A 88 5.93 -6.86 -4.41
N VAL A 89 5.77 -5.75 -5.12
CA VAL A 89 6.23 -5.58 -6.50
C VAL A 89 7.22 -4.43 -6.60
N ALA A 90 8.39 -4.69 -7.20
CA ALA A 90 9.45 -3.71 -7.43
C ALA A 90 9.88 -2.99 -6.13
N VAL A 91 10.19 -3.76 -5.08
CA VAL A 91 10.66 -3.21 -3.80
C VAL A 91 11.94 -2.39 -4.04
N PRO A 92 11.95 -1.08 -3.71
CA PRO A 92 13.12 -0.25 -3.90
C PRO A 92 14.15 -0.51 -2.79
N ASP A 93 15.42 -0.35 -3.12
CA ASP A 93 16.52 -0.37 -2.14
C ASP A 93 16.72 1.03 -1.56
N PRO A 94 16.46 1.26 -0.24
CA PRO A 94 16.66 2.56 0.40
C PRO A 94 18.11 3.04 0.42
N ALA A 95 19.08 2.15 0.23
CA ALA A 95 20.51 2.48 0.22
C ALA A 95 21.04 2.82 -1.19
N SER A 96 20.22 2.67 -2.23
CA SER A 96 20.60 2.95 -3.61
C SER A 96 20.61 4.45 -3.91
N GLU A 97 21.57 4.90 -4.72
CA GLU A 97 21.64 6.29 -5.21
C GLU A 97 20.40 6.73 -5.99
N ALA A 98 19.66 5.77 -6.58
CA ALA A 98 18.43 6.05 -7.32
C ALA A 98 17.18 6.14 -6.42
N PHE A 99 17.32 5.94 -5.11
CA PHE A 99 16.20 6.05 -4.19
C PHE A 99 15.74 7.52 -4.12
N PRO A 100 14.41 7.80 -4.19
CA PRO A 100 13.90 9.16 -4.08
C PRO A 100 14.37 9.82 -2.80
N ALA A 101 14.98 11.00 -2.92
CA ALA A 101 15.44 11.82 -1.81
C ALA A 101 14.28 12.51 -1.08
#